data_AF-A0A542ZHI9-F1
#
_entry.id   AF-A0A542ZHI9-F1
#
_cell.length_a   1.000
_cell.length_b   1.000
_cell.length_c   1.000
_cell.angle_alpha   90.00
_cell.angle_beta   90.00
_cell.angle_gamma   90.00
#
_symmetry.space_group_name_H-M   'P 1'
#
loop_
_entity.id
_entity.type
_entity.pdbx_description
1 polymer ?
#
loop_
_entity_poly.entity_id
_entity_poly.type
_entity_poly.pdbx_seq_one_letter_code
_entity_poly.pdbx_strand_id
1 'polypeptide(L)'
;MFERFTKRARQVVVQSLEEARAERQGEIRPEHLLLALLRDPDCLAVRVMTGLGAGPEAVRLAVEAQRKAPVGGLGESDAEALRAIGIDLDEVLRSVEANLGGGLGDPIAEEDLGRRGRRGRKPFAPESRKVLELALREAISLKHGWIGTEHLLLGLLRLDRGAAHEALAGLGLRHRDVRAAVVEALRATG
;
A
#
# COMPACT_ATOMS: atom_id res chain seq x y z
N MET A 1 2.89 9.04 -14.06
CA MET A 1 3.11 9.30 -12.60
C MET A 1 3.76 8.17 -11.79
N PHE A 2 3.57 6.88 -12.13
CA PHE A 2 4.32 5.74 -11.55
C PHE A 2 5.86 5.89 -11.68
N GLU A 3 6.32 6.85 -12.49
CA GLU A 3 7.72 7.25 -12.66
C GLU A 3 8.32 7.91 -11.42
N ARG A 4 7.51 8.53 -10.55
CA ARG A 4 8.00 9.06 -9.27
C ARG A 4 8.25 7.96 -8.25
N PHE A 5 7.60 6.81 -8.39
CA PHE A 5 7.86 5.67 -7.54
C PHE A 5 9.19 5.02 -7.93
N THR A 6 10.00 4.68 -6.94
CA THR A 6 11.18 3.85 -7.19
C THR A 6 10.77 2.48 -7.70
N LYS A 7 11.69 1.76 -8.34
CA LYS A 7 11.45 0.38 -8.80
C LYS A 7 10.90 -0.52 -7.68
N ARG A 8 11.48 -0.43 -6.48
CA ARG A 8 11.03 -1.19 -5.30
C ARG A 8 9.63 -0.78 -4.85
N ALA A 9 9.35 0.52 -4.76
CA ALA A 9 8.02 0.99 -4.35
C ALA A 9 6.93 0.59 -5.35
N ARG A 10 7.22 0.61 -6.66
CA ARG A 10 6.33 0.08 -7.70
C ARG A 10 6.05 -1.40 -7.51
N GLN A 11 7.10 -2.18 -7.25
CA GLN A 11 6.99 -3.62 -7.05
C GLN A 11 6.09 -3.95 -5.85
N VAL A 12 6.20 -3.20 -4.75
CA VAL A 12 5.30 -3.34 -3.58
C VAL A 12 3.83 -3.13 -3.97
N VAL A 13 3.53 -2.07 -4.71
CA VAL A 13 2.15 -1.78 -5.15
C VAL A 13 1.62 -2.91 -6.02
N VAL A 14 2.42 -3.42 -6.96
CA VAL A 14 2.04 -4.55 -7.82
C VAL A 14 1.81 -5.83 -7.00
N GLN A 15 2.73 -6.15 -6.09
CA GLN A 15 2.67 -7.37 -5.28
C GLN A 15 1.49 -7.35 -4.30
N SER A 16 1.04 -6.18 -3.85
CA SER A 16 -0.14 -6.08 -2.97
C SER A 16 -1.43 -6.62 -3.62
N LEU A 17 -1.50 -6.67 -4.96
CA LEU A 17 -2.59 -7.32 -5.68
C LEU A 17 -2.52 -8.85 -5.57
N GLU A 18 -1.31 -9.43 -5.61
CA GLU A 18 -1.12 -10.87 -5.40
C GLU A 18 -1.55 -11.26 -3.98
N GLU A 19 -1.14 -10.47 -2.98
CA GLU A 19 -1.57 -10.65 -1.58
C GLU A 19 -3.10 -10.62 -1.48
N ALA A 20 -3.76 -9.59 -2.03
CA ALA A 20 -5.22 -9.49 -2.01
C ALA A 20 -5.93 -10.68 -2.68
N ARG A 21 -5.39 -11.15 -3.82
CA ARG A 21 -5.91 -12.31 -4.54
C ARG A 21 -5.75 -13.60 -3.75
N ALA A 22 -4.61 -13.81 -3.09
CA ALA A 22 -4.36 -14.97 -2.24
C ALA A 22 -5.38 -15.03 -1.09
N GLU A 23 -5.81 -13.88 -0.58
CA GLU A 23 -6.84 -13.77 0.45
C GLU A 23 -8.28 -13.91 -0.06
N ARG A 24 -8.49 -14.02 -1.38
CA ARG A 24 -9.80 -13.91 -2.06
C ARG A 24 -10.56 -12.61 -1.72
N GLN A 25 -9.84 -11.61 -1.20
CA GLN A 25 -10.34 -10.27 -0.92
C GLN A 25 -10.32 -9.50 -2.25
N GLY A 26 -11.47 -8.97 -2.65
CA GLY A 26 -11.60 -8.34 -3.96
C GLY A 26 -11.02 -6.94 -4.11
N GLU A 27 -10.45 -6.39 -3.04
CA GLU A 27 -9.86 -5.06 -2.96
C GLU A 27 -8.50 -5.13 -2.24
N ILE A 28 -7.55 -4.32 -2.69
CA ILE A 28 -6.25 -4.15 -2.04
C ILE A 28 -6.44 -3.26 -0.82
N ARG A 29 -6.21 -3.80 0.37
CA ARG A 29 -6.28 -3.15 1.69
C ARG A 29 -4.87 -2.78 2.18
N PRO A 30 -4.73 -1.87 3.18
CA PRO A 30 -3.43 -1.45 3.70
C PRO A 30 -2.52 -2.60 4.14
N GLU A 31 -3.09 -3.66 4.70
CA GLU A 31 -2.35 -4.87 5.09
C GLU A 31 -1.69 -5.57 3.91
N HIS A 32 -2.30 -5.58 2.72
CA HIS A 32 -1.70 -6.17 1.54
C HIS A 32 -0.48 -5.36 1.08
N LEU A 33 -0.52 -4.03 1.21
CA LEU A 33 0.64 -3.17 0.95
C LEU A 33 1.76 -3.43 1.97
N LEU A 34 1.41 -3.60 3.24
CA LEU A 34 2.38 -3.93 4.28
C LEU A 34 3.01 -5.32 4.04
N LEU A 35 2.22 -6.35 3.74
CA LEU A 35 2.71 -7.69 3.42
C LEU A 35 3.61 -7.69 2.18
N ALA A 36 3.24 -6.91 1.15
CA ALA A 36 4.08 -6.73 -0.04
C ALA A 36 5.42 -6.03 0.26
N LEU A 37 5.46 -5.04 1.18
CA LEU A 37 6.72 -4.43 1.63
C LEU A 37 7.67 -5.48 2.23
N LEU A 38 7.14 -6.42 3.01
CA LEU A 38 7.92 -7.46 3.69
C LEU A 38 8.56 -8.48 2.73
N ARG A 39 8.16 -8.52 1.45
CA ARG A 39 8.72 -9.42 0.44
C ARG A 39 10.11 -9.01 -0.05
N ASP A 40 10.48 -7.74 0.13
CA ASP A 40 11.84 -7.24 -0.14
C ASP A 40 12.53 -6.92 1.20
N PRO A 41 13.27 -7.88 1.80
CA PRO A 41 13.93 -7.68 3.10
C PRO A 41 15.03 -6.61 3.04
N ASP A 42 15.55 -6.32 1.85
CA ASP A 42 16.63 -5.35 1.65
C ASP A 42 16.10 -3.92 1.46
N CYS A 43 14.78 -3.75 1.30
CA CYS A 43 14.20 -2.42 1.17
C CYS A 43 14.34 -1.61 2.47
N LEU A 44 14.42 -0.29 2.33
CA LEU A 44 14.69 0.60 3.46
C LEU A 44 13.61 0.50 4.54
N ALA A 45 12.34 0.31 4.16
CA ALA A 45 11.26 0.13 5.10
C ALA A 45 11.48 -1.06 6.04
N VAL A 46 11.83 -2.25 5.49
CA VAL A 46 12.07 -3.46 6.28
C VAL A 46 13.31 -3.31 7.16
N ARG A 47 14.38 -2.71 6.63
CA ARG A 47 15.59 -2.42 7.40
C ARG A 47 15.32 -1.49 8.58
N VAL A 48 14.51 -0.44 8.38
CA VAL A 48 14.13 0.50 9.46
C VAL A 48 13.27 -0.19 10.51
N MET A 49 12.25 -0.96 10.12
CA MET A 49 11.44 -1.72 11.08
C MET A 49 12.32 -2.68 11.89
N THR A 50 13.22 -3.40 11.23
CA THR A 50 14.16 -4.33 11.87
C THR A 50 15.10 -3.62 12.83
N GLY A 51 15.64 -2.46 12.44
CA GLY A 51 16.50 -1.64 13.30
C GLY A 51 15.79 -1.09 14.54
N LEU A 52 14.46 -0.97 14.50
CA LEU A 52 13.60 -0.61 15.63
C LEU A 52 13.10 -1.82 16.43
N GLY A 53 13.58 -3.03 16.12
CA GLY A 53 13.24 -4.26 16.85
C GLY A 53 12.02 -5.01 16.30
N ALA A 54 11.42 -4.56 15.19
CA ALA A 54 10.31 -5.23 14.53
C ALA A 54 10.79 -5.95 13.26
N GLY A 55 11.20 -7.22 13.41
CA GLY A 55 11.60 -8.06 12.28
C GLY A 55 10.42 -8.36 11.33
N PRO A 56 10.70 -8.66 10.05
CA PRO A 56 9.65 -8.84 9.04
C PRO A 56 8.63 -9.92 9.40
N GLU A 57 9.07 -11.00 10.07
CA GLU A 57 8.15 -12.07 10.42
C GLU A 57 7.27 -11.75 11.64
N ALA A 58 7.77 -10.95 12.58
CA ALA A 58 6.93 -10.41 13.64
C ALA A 58 5.82 -9.51 13.05
N VAL A 59 6.16 -8.69 12.04
CA VAL A 59 5.18 -7.84 11.34
C VAL A 59 4.15 -8.69 10.60
N ARG A 60 4.55 -9.74 9.88
CA ARG A 60 3.62 -10.65 9.19
C ARG A 60 2.63 -11.29 10.16
N LEU A 61 3.14 -11.88 11.25
CA LEU A 61 2.30 -12.50 12.28
C LEU A 61 1.33 -11.50 12.92
N ALA A 62 1.79 -10.28 13.20
CA ALA A 62 0.94 -9.22 13.72
C ALA A 62 -0.20 -8.85 12.75
N VAL A 63 0.09 -8.74 11.45
CA VAL A 63 -0.94 -8.48 10.42
C VAL A 63 -1.96 -9.62 10.35
N GLU A 64 -1.51 -10.86 10.34
CA GLU A 64 -2.38 -12.03 10.30
C GLU A 64 -3.28 -12.15 11.54
N ALA A 65 -2.79 -11.73 12.70
CA ALA A 65 -3.58 -11.67 13.92
C ALA A 65 -4.74 -10.66 13.79
N GLN A 66 -4.50 -9.49 13.17
CA GLN A 66 -5.53 -8.47 12.98
C GLN A 66 -6.57 -8.85 11.91
N ARG A 67 -6.17 -9.58 10.87
CA ARG A 67 -7.10 -10.02 9.79
C ARG A 67 -8.21 -10.96 10.26
N LYS A 68 -8.03 -11.63 11.41
CA LYS A 68 -9.05 -12.49 12.02
C LYS A 68 -10.08 -11.69 12.84
N ALA A 69 -9.93 -10.37 12.98
CA ALA A 69 -10.90 -9.50 13.62
C ALA A 69 -11.85 -8.84 12.58
N PRO A 70 -13.17 -8.76 12.86
CA PRO A 70 -14.12 -8.16 11.92
C PRO A 70 -13.98 -6.63 11.91
N VAL A 71 -13.65 -6.03 10.76
CA VAL A 71 -13.57 -4.56 10.63
C VAL A 71 -14.58 -4.05 9.61
N GLY A 72 -15.54 -3.26 10.09
CA GLY A 72 -16.52 -2.52 9.30
C GLY A 72 -15.90 -1.31 8.57
N GLY A 73 -16.28 -1.15 7.30
CA GLY A 73 -15.71 -0.16 6.39
C GLY A 73 -16.15 1.29 6.65
N LEU A 74 -15.35 2.23 6.14
CA LEU A 74 -15.69 3.63 5.84
C LEU A 74 -14.94 3.94 4.53
N GLY A 75 -15.40 4.61 3.48
CA GLY A 75 -16.48 5.58 3.26
C GLY A 75 -15.92 6.55 2.21
N GLU A 76 -16.67 6.90 1.16
CA GLU A 76 -16.18 7.41 -0.15
C GLU A 76 -15.56 8.82 -0.20
N SER A 77 -15.20 9.45 0.92
CA SER A 77 -14.93 10.90 0.99
C SER A 77 -13.49 11.37 0.69
N ASP A 78 -12.54 10.47 0.41
CA ASP A 78 -11.12 10.83 0.28
C ASP A 78 -10.61 10.93 -1.17
N ALA A 79 -11.37 10.41 -2.15
CA ALA A 79 -10.97 10.43 -3.56
C ALA A 79 -10.98 11.85 -4.17
N GLU A 80 -11.78 12.76 -3.61
CA GLU A 80 -11.89 14.15 -4.08
C GLU A 80 -10.72 15.03 -3.61
N ALA A 81 -10.19 14.77 -2.42
CA ALA A 81 -9.00 15.45 -1.88
C ALA A 81 -7.71 15.11 -2.67
N LEU A 82 -7.66 13.90 -3.25
CA LEU A 82 -6.55 13.43 -4.08
C LEU A 82 -6.46 14.12 -5.44
N ARG A 83 -7.61 14.48 -6.04
CA ARG A 83 -7.68 15.18 -7.34
C ARG A 83 -7.20 16.63 -7.26
N ALA A 84 -7.37 17.28 -6.11
CA ALA A 84 -7.00 18.68 -5.90
C ALA A 84 -5.49 18.96 -5.95
N ILE A 85 -4.63 17.93 -5.89
CA ILE A 85 -3.15 18.06 -5.91
C ILE A 85 -2.55 17.56 -7.25
N GLY A 86 -3.38 17.24 -8.25
CA GLY A 86 -2.91 16.85 -9.58
C GLY A 86 -2.33 15.44 -9.67
N ILE A 87 -2.75 14.53 -8.78
CA ILE A 87 -2.35 13.12 -8.76
C ILE A 87 -3.51 12.30 -9.32
N ASP A 88 -3.39 11.84 -10.56
CA ASP A 88 -4.36 10.89 -11.13
C ASP A 88 -4.01 9.47 -10.66
N LEU A 89 -4.58 9.09 -9.52
CA LEU A 89 -4.46 7.73 -8.97
C LEU A 89 -5.03 6.68 -9.94
N ASP A 90 -5.98 7.02 -10.83
CA ASP A 90 -6.53 6.08 -11.80
C ASP A 90 -5.51 5.76 -12.91
N GLU A 91 -4.52 6.61 -13.18
CA GLU A 91 -3.40 6.32 -14.09
C GLU A 91 -2.40 5.32 -13.49
N VAL A 92 -2.10 5.47 -12.20
CA VAL A 92 -1.25 4.53 -11.42
C VAL A 92 -1.85 3.13 -11.47
N LEU A 93 -3.17 3.02 -11.27
CA LEU A 93 -3.90 1.75 -11.35
C LEU A 93 -3.88 1.15 -12.75
N ARG A 94 -4.17 1.94 -13.78
CA ARG A 94 -4.12 1.50 -15.19
C ARG A 94 -2.73 1.02 -15.61
N SER A 95 -1.66 1.67 -15.13
CA SER A 95 -0.28 1.28 -15.45
C SER A 95 0.13 -0.04 -14.78
N VAL A 96 -0.36 -0.31 -13.57
CA VAL A 96 -0.18 -1.61 -12.90
C VAL A 96 -0.89 -2.71 -13.68
N GLU A 97 -2.12 -2.47 -14.14
CA GLU A 97 -2.90 -3.43 -14.92
C GLU A 97 -2.27 -3.73 -16.28
N ALA A 98 -1.76 -2.70 -16.99
CA ALA A 98 -1.16 -2.85 -18.31
C ALA A 98 0.19 -3.60 -18.30
N ASN A 99 0.96 -3.50 -17.21
CA ASN A 99 2.27 -4.16 -17.09
C ASN A 99 2.19 -5.63 -16.61
N LEU A 100 1.00 -6.12 -16.25
CA LEU A 100 0.78 -7.48 -15.72
C LEU A 100 0.31 -8.52 -16.76
N GLY A 101 0.32 -8.20 -18.05
CA GLY A 101 0.29 -9.17 -19.16
C GLY A 101 -0.63 -10.40 -19.02
N GLY A 102 -1.95 -10.20 -19.17
CA GLY A 102 -2.89 -11.16 -19.79
C GLY A 102 -3.22 -12.48 -19.06
N GLY A 103 -4.48 -12.59 -18.60
CA GLY A 103 -5.08 -13.85 -18.12
C GLY A 103 -6.51 -13.68 -17.61
N LEU A 104 -7.40 -13.09 -18.42
CA LEU A 104 -8.85 -13.23 -18.23
C LEU A 104 -9.28 -14.53 -18.94
N GLY A 105 -9.32 -15.65 -18.23
CA GLY A 105 -10.03 -16.88 -18.65
C GLY A 105 -11.10 -17.20 -17.60
N ASP A 106 -12.35 -17.53 -17.91
CA ASP A 106 -12.93 -18.18 -19.10
C ASP A 106 -14.08 -17.36 -19.75
N PRO A 107 -14.44 -17.64 -21.01
CA PRO A 107 -15.60 -17.04 -21.67
C PRO A 107 -16.89 -17.66 -21.12
N ILE A 108 -17.49 -16.99 -20.14
CA ILE A 108 -18.90 -17.21 -19.80
C ILE A 108 -19.74 -16.64 -20.94
N ALA A 109 -20.58 -17.51 -21.52
CA ALA A 109 -21.40 -17.28 -22.71
C ALA A 109 -22.08 -15.90 -22.73
N GLU A 110 -21.96 -15.27 -23.89
CA GLU A 110 -22.30 -13.86 -24.19
C GLU A 110 -23.81 -13.58 -24.27
N GLU A 111 -24.62 -13.95 -23.28
CA GLU A 111 -26.06 -13.64 -23.35
C GLU A 111 -26.68 -13.01 -22.10
N ASP A 112 -25.95 -12.87 -20.97
CA ASP A 112 -26.53 -12.29 -19.73
C ASP A 112 -25.81 -11.05 -19.17
N LEU A 113 -24.82 -10.51 -19.91
CA LEU A 113 -23.93 -9.42 -19.43
C LEU A 113 -24.31 -8.01 -19.87
N GLY A 114 -25.50 -7.82 -20.45
CA GLY A 114 -25.94 -6.54 -21.03
C GLY A 114 -26.21 -5.40 -20.04
N ARG A 115 -26.21 -5.62 -18.72
CA ARG A 115 -26.60 -4.56 -17.76
C ARG A 115 -25.82 -4.46 -16.44
N ARG A 116 -24.79 -5.30 -16.21
CA ARG A 116 -24.02 -5.28 -14.94
C ARG A 116 -22.49 -5.36 -15.07
N GLY A 117 -21.93 -5.51 -16.27
CA GLY A 117 -20.52 -5.90 -16.46
C GLY A 117 -19.45 -4.80 -16.55
N ARG A 118 -19.78 -3.49 -16.42
CA ARG A 118 -18.80 -2.39 -16.59
C ARG A 118 -18.80 -1.34 -15.46
N ARG A 119 -19.34 -1.70 -14.28
CA ARG A 119 -19.28 -0.87 -13.08
C ARG A 119 -18.55 -1.60 -11.94
N GLY A 120 -17.28 -1.26 -11.75
CA GLY A 120 -16.81 -0.83 -10.43
C GLY A 120 -16.24 -1.88 -9.47
N ARG A 121 -15.26 -2.70 -9.87
CA ARG A 121 -14.34 -3.28 -8.87
C ARG A 121 -13.13 -2.37 -8.75
N LYS A 122 -13.14 -1.51 -7.73
CA LYS A 122 -12.01 -0.63 -7.41
C LYS A 122 -10.85 -1.53 -6.93
N PRO A 123 -9.68 -1.57 -7.59
CA PRO A 123 -8.61 -2.47 -7.17
C PRO A 123 -8.03 -2.11 -5.79
N PHE A 124 -8.16 -0.86 -5.35
CA PHE A 124 -7.72 -0.38 -4.03
C PHE A 124 -8.92 0.07 -3.20
N ALA A 125 -8.98 -0.44 -1.96
CA ALA A 125 -9.85 0.07 -0.91
C ALA A 125 -9.54 1.56 -0.65
N PRO A 126 -10.53 2.37 -0.18
CA PRO A 126 -10.33 3.77 0.14
C PRO A 126 -9.10 4.04 1.03
N GLU A 127 -8.90 3.22 2.05
CA GLU A 127 -7.78 3.34 2.98
C GLU A 127 -6.43 3.11 2.30
N SER A 128 -6.32 2.19 1.35
CA SER A 128 -5.07 1.96 0.62
C SER A 128 -4.73 3.11 -0.32
N ARG A 129 -5.74 3.74 -0.92
CA ARG A 129 -5.55 4.97 -1.69
C ARG A 129 -5.04 6.08 -0.78
N LYS A 130 -5.58 6.16 0.43
CA LYS A 130 -5.12 7.10 1.46
C LYS A 130 -3.68 6.87 1.87
N VAL A 131 -3.24 5.61 2.00
CA VAL A 131 -1.83 5.28 2.26
C VAL A 131 -0.91 5.84 1.18
N LEU A 132 -1.28 5.72 -0.11
CA LEU A 132 -0.47 6.25 -1.22
C LEU A 132 -0.42 7.79 -1.21
N GLU A 133 -1.54 8.45 -0.86
CA GLU A 133 -1.59 9.90 -0.64
C GLU A 133 -0.60 10.33 0.46
N LEU A 134 -0.67 9.65 1.61
CA LEU A 134 0.13 9.96 2.79
C LEU A 134 1.62 9.69 2.51
N ALA A 135 1.95 8.65 1.76
CA ALA A 135 3.31 8.38 1.31
C ALA A 135 3.86 9.51 0.44
N LEU A 136 3.08 10.03 -0.50
CA LEU A 136 3.50 11.20 -1.28
C LEU A 136 3.67 12.44 -0.41
N ARG A 137 2.77 12.69 0.55
CA ARG A 137 2.91 13.82 1.49
C ARG A 137 4.19 13.73 2.30
N GLU A 138 4.57 12.53 2.74
CA GLU A 138 5.85 12.30 3.42
C GLU A 138 7.04 12.55 2.50
N ALA A 139 6.99 12.09 1.24
CA ALA A 139 8.04 12.39 0.26
C ALA A 139 8.21 13.90 0.04
N ILE A 140 7.10 14.64 -0.14
CA ILE A 140 7.14 16.10 -0.27
C ILE A 140 7.67 16.75 1.01
N SER A 141 7.24 16.32 2.19
CA SER A 141 7.70 16.84 3.48
C SER A 141 9.19 16.64 3.69
N LEU A 142 9.73 15.52 3.22
CA LEU A 142 11.16 15.22 3.22
C LEU A 142 11.92 15.82 2.03
N LYS A 143 11.23 16.58 1.16
CA LYS A 143 11.77 17.19 -0.07
C LYS A 143 12.35 16.18 -1.06
N HIS A 144 11.83 14.94 -1.05
CA HIS A 144 12.20 13.92 -2.02
C HIS A 144 11.38 14.07 -3.30
N GLY A 145 12.05 14.07 -4.45
CA GLY A 145 11.42 14.08 -5.78
C GLY A 145 10.86 12.72 -6.22
N TRP A 146 10.93 11.71 -5.34
CA TRP A 146 10.58 10.32 -5.59
C TRP A 146 9.87 9.71 -4.36
N ILE A 147 9.11 8.64 -4.59
CA ILE A 147 8.39 7.88 -3.56
C ILE A 147 9.03 6.49 -3.45
N GLY A 148 9.55 6.19 -2.28
CA GLY A 148 10.19 4.91 -1.94
C GLY A 148 9.40 4.07 -0.96
N THR A 149 9.99 2.93 -0.58
CA THR A 149 9.40 1.98 0.37
C THR A 149 9.21 2.58 1.75
N GLU A 150 10.16 3.42 2.19
CA GLU A 150 10.11 4.17 3.44
C GLU A 150 8.94 5.16 3.47
N HIS A 151 8.63 5.79 2.34
CA HIS A 151 7.46 6.66 2.23
C HIS A 151 6.16 5.87 2.33
N LEU A 152 6.09 4.68 1.72
CA LEU A 152 4.94 3.78 1.86
C LEU A 152 4.74 3.34 3.31
N LEU A 153 5.82 2.98 4.01
CA LEU A 153 5.78 2.64 5.43
C LEU A 153 5.28 3.83 6.28
N LEU A 154 5.80 5.03 6.05
CA LEU A 154 5.33 6.22 6.74
C LEU A 154 3.85 6.52 6.43
N GLY A 155 3.41 6.30 5.19
CA GLY A 155 2.01 6.40 4.79
C GLY A 155 1.10 5.42 5.55
N LEU A 156 1.54 4.17 5.72
CA LEU A 156 0.83 3.15 6.50
C LEU A 156 0.71 3.53 7.98
N LEU A 157 1.77 4.06 8.58
CA LEU A 157 1.79 4.49 9.99
C LEU A 157 0.93 5.72 10.26
N ARG A 158 0.64 6.52 9.24
CA ARG A 158 -0.25 7.68 9.31
C ARG A 158 -1.72 7.34 9.10
N LEU A 159 -2.01 6.12 8.67
CA LEU A 159 -3.39 5.66 8.65
C LEU A 159 -3.81 5.47 10.10
N ASP A 160 -4.85 6.14 10.59
CA ASP A 160 -5.23 6.11 12.02
C ASP A 160 -5.96 4.83 12.44
N ARG A 161 -6.14 3.87 11.53
CA ARG A 161 -6.92 2.64 11.77
C ARG A 161 -6.57 1.51 10.79
N GLY A 162 -6.99 0.30 11.12
CA GLY A 162 -6.94 -0.86 10.22
C GLY A 162 -5.77 -1.79 10.51
N ALA A 163 -5.83 -3.00 9.95
CA ALA A 163 -4.94 -4.12 10.30
C ALA A 163 -3.45 -3.78 10.19
N ALA A 164 -3.04 -3.04 9.15
CA ALA A 164 -1.64 -2.61 9.02
C ALA A 164 -1.21 -1.64 10.13
N HIS A 165 -2.05 -0.64 10.45
CA HIS A 165 -1.77 0.31 11.51
C HIS A 165 -1.69 -0.40 12.87
N GLU A 166 -2.69 -1.23 13.17
CA GLU A 166 -2.78 -1.96 14.45
C GLU A 166 -1.63 -2.95 14.62
N ALA A 167 -1.22 -3.64 13.55
CA ALA A 167 -0.06 -4.53 13.57
C ALA A 167 1.24 -3.77 13.88
N LEU A 168 1.50 -2.65 13.18
CA LEU A 168 2.70 -1.84 13.39
C LEU A 168 2.69 -1.21 14.80
N ALA A 169 1.56 -0.65 15.22
CA ALA A 169 1.40 -0.05 16.54
C ALA A 169 1.54 -1.07 17.67
N GLY A 170 1.00 -2.28 17.51
CA GLY A 170 1.14 -3.39 18.46
C GLY A 170 2.58 -3.86 18.63
N LEU A 171 3.44 -3.64 17.63
CA LEU A 171 4.88 -3.87 17.69
C LEU A 171 5.69 -2.66 18.20
N GLY A 172 5.02 -1.60 18.65
CA GLY A 172 5.66 -0.38 19.15
C GLY A 172 6.19 0.54 18.05
N LEU A 173 5.93 0.27 16.77
CA LEU A 173 6.35 1.14 15.67
C LEU A 173 5.41 2.34 15.59
N ARG A 174 5.88 3.51 16.04
CA ARG A 174 5.16 4.77 15.94
C ARG A 174 5.69 5.61 14.78
N HIS A 175 4.80 6.35 14.12
CA HIS A 175 5.15 7.21 12.99
C HIS A 175 6.35 8.12 13.27
N ARG A 176 6.38 8.78 14.44
CA ARG A 176 7.48 9.67 14.85
C ARG A 176 8.83 8.96 14.85
N ASP A 177 8.90 7.79 15.48
CA ASP A 177 10.15 7.06 15.71
C ASP A 177 10.65 6.44 14.40
N VAL A 178 9.74 5.87 13.62
CA VAL A 178 10.03 5.35 12.28
C VAL A 178 10.49 6.47 11.36
N ARG A 179 9.85 7.65 11.39
CA ARG A 179 10.26 8.80 10.57
C ARG A 179 11.64 9.30 10.95
N ALA A 180 11.97 9.35 12.24
CA ALA A 180 13.31 9.71 12.69
C ALA A 180 14.35 8.70 12.18
N ALA A 181 14.08 7.40 12.31
CA ALA A 181 14.96 6.34 11.82
C ALA A 181 15.13 6.35 10.28
N VAL A 182 14.08 6.66 9.51
CA VAL A 182 14.17 6.84 8.06
C VAL A 182 15.11 8.00 7.71
N VAL A 183 14.96 9.15 8.38
CA VAL A 183 15.82 10.32 8.14
C VAL A 183 17.28 10.01 8.48
N GLU A 184 17.53 9.32 9.60
CA GLU A 184 18.85 8.84 10.01
C GLU A 184 19.47 7.94 8.93
N ALA A 185 18.73 6.92 8.49
CA ALA A 185 19.20 5.93 7.53
C ALA A 185 19.50 6.54 6.15
N LEU A 186 18.69 7.50 5.70
CA LEU A 186 18.92 8.21 4.45
C LEU A 186 20.16 9.10 4.50
N ARG A 187 20.45 9.73 5.64
CA ARG A 187 21.70 10.50 5.84
C ARG A 187 22.93 9.60 5.80
N ALA A 188 22.84 8.38 6.31
CA ALA A 188 23.94 7.41 6.29
C ALA A 188 24.22 6.81 4.89
N THR A 189 23.34 7.06 3.91
CA THR A 189 23.46 6.53 2.54
C THR A 189 23.92 7.60 1.53
N GLY A 190 24.16 8.84 1.96
CA GLY A 190 24.65 9.96 1.13
C GLY A 190 26.05 10.40 1.56
#